data_AF-A0A539EE95-F1
#
_entry.id   AF-A0A539EE95-F1
#
_cell.length_a   1.000
_cell.length_b   1.000
_cell.length_c   1.000
_cell.angle_alpha   90.00
_cell.angle_beta   90.00
_cell.angle_gamma   90.00
#
_symmetry.space_group_name_H-M   'P 1'
#
loop_
_entity.id
_entity.type
_entity.pdbx_description
1 polymer ?
#
loop_
_entity_poly.entity_id
_entity_poly.type
_entity_poly.pdbx_seq_one_letter_code
_entity_poly.pdbx_strand_id
1 'polypeptide(L)'
;AGNNIDFNGIRIQAKGTPNLGDAIAVNQNTGGVGDNRNALALASLRNATSIANNTTTYQEAYGQLVASVGTSTNQAEVNARAQTTLMRTTQDERDGLSGVNLDEEAANILRYQQAYQAAAKIIATADSLFQTLLQTMGR
;
A
#
# COMPACT_ATOMS: atom_id res chain seq x y z
N ALA A 1 -51.89 29.66 -47.45
CA ALA A 1 -50.93 28.60 -47.05
C ALA A 1 -51.00 28.46 -45.53
N GLY A 2 -50.91 27.23 -45.00
CA GLY A 2 -51.02 27.00 -43.55
C GLY A 2 -49.82 27.56 -42.77
N ASN A 3 -50.02 27.79 -41.47
CA ASN A 3 -48.98 28.19 -40.53
C ASN A 3 -47.93 27.06 -40.37
N ASN A 4 -46.72 27.45 -40.00
CA ASN A 4 -45.69 26.49 -39.62
C ASN A 4 -46.04 25.87 -38.27
N ILE A 5 -45.87 24.55 -38.19
CA ILE A 5 -45.94 23.77 -36.95
C ILE A 5 -44.53 23.26 -36.69
N ASP A 6 -43.90 23.78 -35.64
CA ASP A 6 -42.56 23.36 -35.21
C ASP A 6 -42.69 22.41 -34.01
N PHE A 7 -42.16 21.19 -34.12
CA PHE A 7 -42.19 20.18 -33.05
C PHE A 7 -40.90 19.33 -33.06
N ASN A 8 -40.22 19.24 -31.91
CA ASN A 8 -39.03 18.40 -31.73
C ASN A 8 -37.94 18.58 -32.82
N GLY A 9 -37.71 19.82 -33.25
CA GLY A 9 -36.74 20.16 -34.31
C GLY A 9 -37.24 19.93 -35.75
N ILE A 10 -38.47 19.46 -35.93
CA ILE A 10 -39.11 19.24 -37.23
C ILE A 10 -40.10 20.38 -37.49
N ARG A 11 -40.08 20.94 -38.71
CA ARG A 11 -41.06 21.92 -39.19
C ARG A 11 -41.98 21.29 -40.20
N ILE A 12 -43.28 21.38 -39.96
CA ILE A 12 -44.33 20.90 -40.84
C ILE A 12 -45.16 22.09 -41.31
N GLN A 13 -45.45 22.15 -42.59
CA GLN A 13 -46.36 23.14 -43.17
C GLN A 13 -47.44 22.42 -43.96
N ALA A 14 -48.69 22.54 -43.50
CA ALA A 14 -49.83 22.05 -44.26
C ALA A 14 -50.09 22.96 -45.47
N LYS A 15 -50.19 22.36 -46.66
CA LYS A 15 -50.60 23.05 -47.90
C LYS A 15 -52.06 22.69 -48.20
N GLY A 16 -52.87 23.67 -48.60
CA GLY A 16 -54.30 23.50 -48.88
C GLY A 16 -55.22 23.98 -47.73
N THR A 17 -56.52 23.72 -47.87
CA THR A 17 -57.56 24.01 -46.87
C THR A 17 -57.96 22.70 -46.18
N PRO A 18 -57.68 22.51 -44.88
CA PRO A 18 -58.10 21.32 -44.15
C PRO A 18 -59.62 21.23 -44.05
N ASN A 19 -60.17 20.01 -44.13
CA ASN A 19 -61.57 19.73 -43.84
C ASN A 19 -61.78 19.45 -42.36
N LEU A 20 -63.04 19.56 -41.91
CA LEU A 20 -63.43 19.17 -40.55
C LEU A 20 -63.17 17.68 -40.36
N GLY A 21 -62.21 17.34 -39.49
CA GLY A 21 -61.81 15.96 -39.21
C GLY A 21 -60.39 15.60 -39.66
N ASP A 22 -59.71 16.47 -40.42
CA ASP A 22 -58.33 16.23 -40.81
C ASP A 22 -57.37 16.32 -39.60
N ALA A 23 -56.49 15.32 -39.47
CA ALA A 23 -55.47 15.26 -38.44
C ALA A 23 -54.11 14.85 -39.01
N ILE A 24 -53.04 15.49 -38.54
CA ILE A 24 -51.66 15.11 -38.82
C ILE A 24 -51.05 14.61 -37.51
N ALA A 25 -50.60 13.36 -37.49
CA ALA A 25 -49.91 12.76 -36.35
C ALA A 25 -48.42 12.63 -36.64
N VAL A 26 -47.59 13.09 -35.69
CA VAL A 26 -46.13 12.92 -35.72
C VAL A 26 -45.77 12.02 -34.54
N ASN A 27 -45.28 10.82 -34.83
CA ASN A 27 -44.90 9.84 -33.83
C ASN A 27 -43.39 9.61 -33.84
N GLN A 28 -42.83 9.23 -32.69
CA GLN A 28 -41.44 8.82 -32.61
C GLN A 28 -41.24 7.50 -33.37
N ASN A 29 -40.17 7.42 -34.16
CA ASN A 29 -39.77 6.17 -34.80
C ASN A 29 -39.06 5.27 -33.77
N THR A 30 -39.77 4.31 -33.19
CA THR A 30 -39.27 3.45 -32.11
C THR A 30 -38.41 2.27 -32.58
N GLY A 31 -38.27 2.06 -33.90
CA GLY A 31 -37.48 0.97 -34.49
C GLY A 31 -36.53 1.44 -35.60
N GLY A 32 -36.24 2.74 -35.66
CA GLY A 32 -35.37 3.31 -36.69
C GLY A 32 -33.91 2.91 -36.50
N VAL A 33 -33.23 2.59 -37.60
CA VAL A 33 -31.76 2.45 -37.62
C VAL A 33 -31.16 3.82 -37.24
N GLY A 34 -30.51 3.89 -36.07
CA GLY A 34 -30.00 5.15 -35.49
C GLY A 34 -30.68 5.61 -34.19
N ASP A 35 -31.65 4.84 -33.66
CA ASP A 35 -32.22 5.12 -32.35
C ASP A 35 -31.19 4.88 -31.22
N ASN A 36 -30.74 5.97 -30.59
CA ASN A 36 -29.74 5.93 -29.51
C ASN A 36 -30.34 6.02 -28.09
N ARG A 37 -31.66 5.85 -27.93
CA ARG A 37 -32.33 6.00 -26.62
C ARG A 37 -31.78 5.05 -25.57
N ASN A 38 -31.43 3.82 -25.93
CA ASN A 38 -30.82 2.86 -25.00
C ASN A 38 -29.43 3.29 -24.54
N ALA A 39 -28.59 3.83 -25.44
CA ALA A 39 -27.28 4.33 -25.04
C ALA A 39 -27.40 5.60 -24.19
N LEU A 40 -28.36 6.47 -24.47
CA LEU A 40 -28.69 7.62 -23.63
C LEU A 40 -29.17 7.17 -22.25
N ALA A 41 -30.04 6.17 -22.17
CA ALA A 41 -30.50 5.60 -20.90
C ALA A 41 -29.34 5.00 -20.10
N LEU A 42 -28.43 4.25 -20.74
CA LEU A 42 -27.20 3.75 -20.11
C LEU A 42 -26.30 4.89 -19.63
N ALA A 43 -26.11 5.94 -20.43
CA ALA A 43 -25.33 7.10 -20.04
C ALA A 43 -25.96 7.86 -18.86
N SER A 44 -27.30 7.92 -18.82
CA SER A 44 -28.05 8.54 -17.72
C SER A 44 -27.93 7.76 -16.41
N LEU A 45 -27.69 6.45 -16.43
CA LEU A 45 -27.50 5.66 -15.20
C LEU A 45 -26.39 6.23 -14.32
N ARG A 46 -25.35 6.84 -14.89
CA ARG A 46 -24.26 7.46 -14.11
C ARG A 46 -24.76 8.47 -13.07
N ASN A 47 -25.86 9.16 -13.37
CA ASN A 47 -26.48 10.19 -12.52
C ASN A 47 -27.75 9.69 -11.84
N ALA A 48 -28.24 8.50 -12.17
CA ALA A 48 -29.46 7.95 -11.61
C ALA A 48 -29.17 7.37 -10.21
N THR A 49 -29.92 7.81 -9.21
CA THR A 49 -29.87 7.25 -7.86
C THR A 49 -30.57 5.90 -7.86
N SER A 50 -29.77 4.84 -7.99
CA SER A 50 -30.25 3.45 -8.17
C SER A 50 -29.50 2.46 -7.29
N ILE A 51 -28.43 2.91 -6.63
CA ILE A 51 -27.66 2.14 -5.66
C ILE A 51 -28.10 2.56 -4.25
N ALA A 52 -27.90 1.67 -3.28
CA ALA A 52 -28.21 1.89 -1.86
C ALA A 52 -29.66 2.38 -1.65
N ASN A 53 -30.64 1.57 -2.03
CA ASN A 53 -32.07 1.91 -1.93
C ASN A 53 -32.43 3.23 -2.63
N ASN A 54 -31.88 3.46 -3.83
CA ASN A 54 -32.11 4.65 -4.65
C ASN A 54 -31.65 5.98 -4.02
N THR A 55 -30.64 5.94 -3.17
CA THR A 55 -30.09 7.15 -2.52
C THR A 55 -28.74 7.58 -3.08
N THR A 56 -28.06 6.71 -3.83
CA THR A 56 -26.71 6.95 -4.34
C THR A 56 -26.63 6.65 -5.83
N THR A 57 -25.91 7.49 -6.56
CA THR A 57 -25.60 7.27 -7.98
C THR A 57 -24.51 6.21 -8.16
N TYR A 58 -24.42 5.61 -9.35
CA TYR A 58 -23.31 4.71 -9.67
C TYR A 58 -21.94 5.38 -9.53
N GLN A 59 -21.84 6.67 -9.92
CA GLN A 59 -20.58 7.40 -9.86
C GLN A 59 -20.11 7.63 -8.41
N GLU A 60 -21.02 7.97 -7.51
CA GLU A 60 -20.73 8.15 -6.09
C GLU A 60 -20.34 6.82 -5.42
N ALA A 61 -21.11 5.75 -5.66
CA ALA A 61 -20.82 4.44 -5.08
C ALA A 61 -19.45 3.91 -5.55
N TYR A 62 -19.13 4.08 -6.83
CA TYR A 62 -17.81 3.76 -7.37
C TYR A 62 -16.70 4.61 -6.73
N GLY A 63 -16.92 5.93 -6.60
CA GLY A 63 -15.96 6.83 -5.95
C GLY A 63 -15.68 6.45 -4.49
N GLN A 64 -16.73 6.10 -3.74
CA GLN A 64 -16.61 5.62 -2.35
C GLN A 64 -15.82 4.31 -2.26
N LEU A 65 -16.07 3.36 -3.17
CA LEU A 65 -15.31 2.11 -3.22
C LEU A 65 -13.82 2.36 -3.47
N VAL A 66 -13.49 3.19 -4.47
CA VAL A 66 -12.10 3.53 -4.79
C VAL A 66 -11.43 4.25 -3.61
N ALA A 67 -12.12 5.20 -2.99
CA ALA A 67 -11.62 5.92 -1.82
C ALA A 67 -11.38 4.96 -0.63
N SER A 68 -12.29 4.02 -0.39
CA SER A 68 -12.16 3.02 0.67
C SER A 68 -10.94 2.12 0.44
N VAL A 69 -10.79 1.56 -0.76
CA VAL A 69 -9.63 0.74 -1.13
C VAL A 69 -8.33 1.54 -1.01
N GLY A 70 -8.30 2.78 -1.50
CA GLY A 70 -7.12 3.66 -1.40
C GLY A 70 -6.72 3.95 0.05
N THR A 71 -7.71 4.23 0.90
CA THR A 71 -7.50 4.49 2.33
C THR A 71 -6.97 3.24 3.04
N SER A 72 -7.60 2.09 2.82
CA SER A 72 -7.15 0.81 3.42
C SER A 72 -5.74 0.43 2.98
N THR A 73 -5.41 0.65 1.70
CA THR A 73 -4.07 0.39 1.15
C THR A 73 -3.03 1.29 1.80
N ASN A 74 -3.30 2.59 1.87
CA ASN A 74 -2.38 3.54 2.50
C ASN A 74 -2.14 3.22 3.98
N GLN A 75 -3.21 2.86 4.71
CA GLN A 75 -3.08 2.44 6.11
C GLN A 75 -2.22 1.19 6.26
N ALA A 76 -2.39 0.20 5.38
CA ALA A 76 -1.58 -1.01 5.39
C ALA A 76 -0.09 -0.72 5.11
N GLU A 77 0.21 0.16 4.15
CA GLU A 77 1.59 0.57 3.86
C GLU A 77 2.26 1.31 5.03
N VAL A 78 1.54 2.24 5.66
CA VAL A 78 2.04 2.98 6.83
C VAL A 78 2.33 2.00 7.98
N ASN A 79 1.41 1.08 8.25
CA ASN A 79 1.59 0.06 9.27
C ASN A 79 2.78 -0.85 8.97
N ALA A 80 2.94 -1.28 7.71
CA ALA A 80 4.08 -2.12 7.30
C ALA A 80 5.42 -1.40 7.50
N ARG A 81 5.51 -0.10 7.15
CA ARG A 81 6.73 0.71 7.38
C ARG A 81 7.03 0.89 8.87
N ALA A 82 6.00 1.13 9.68
CA ALA A 82 6.14 1.24 11.13
C ALA A 82 6.66 -0.07 11.74
N GLN A 83 6.05 -1.21 11.39
CA GLN A 83 6.47 -2.53 11.86
C GLN A 83 7.88 -2.91 11.38
N THR A 84 8.24 -2.57 10.15
CA THR A 84 9.60 -2.79 9.63
C THR A 84 10.64 -1.97 10.41
N THR A 85 10.27 -0.74 10.79
CA THR A 85 11.16 0.12 11.58
C THR A 85 11.30 -0.42 13.00
N LEU A 86 10.20 -0.80 13.64
CA LEU A 86 10.21 -1.42 14.96
C LEU A 86 11.05 -2.71 14.97
N MET A 87 10.82 -3.60 13.99
CA MET A 87 11.59 -4.83 13.81
C MET A 87 13.09 -4.52 13.76
N ARG A 88 13.51 -3.57 12.91
CA ARG A 88 14.92 -3.19 12.78
C ARG A 88 15.49 -2.66 14.09
N THR A 89 14.79 -1.75 14.76
CA THR A 89 15.22 -1.21 16.06
C THR A 89 15.38 -2.30 17.10
N THR A 90 14.41 -3.22 17.22
CA THR A 90 14.52 -4.36 18.15
C THR A 90 15.68 -5.30 17.78
N GLN A 91 15.96 -5.46 16.49
CA GLN A 91 17.06 -6.28 16.01
C GLN A 91 18.41 -5.63 16.35
N ASP A 92 18.55 -4.32 16.13
CA ASP A 92 19.73 -3.53 16.48
C ASP A 92 19.96 -3.52 18.01
N GLU A 93 18.90 -3.39 18.82
CA GLU A 93 18.99 -3.46 20.28
C GLU A 93 19.43 -4.84 20.77
N ARG A 94 18.84 -5.90 20.21
CA ARG A 94 19.22 -7.28 20.53
C ARG A 94 20.67 -7.54 20.15
N ASP A 95 21.08 -7.10 18.96
CA ASP A 95 22.44 -7.30 18.45
C ASP A 95 23.45 -6.40 19.19
N GLY A 96 23.03 -5.26 19.74
CA GLY A 96 23.85 -4.43 20.63
C GLY A 96 24.04 -5.04 22.02
N LEU A 97 23.03 -5.74 22.56
CA LEU A 97 23.13 -6.43 23.85
C LEU A 97 23.84 -7.79 23.76
N SER A 98 23.55 -8.56 22.71
CA SER A 98 24.19 -9.87 22.46
C SER A 98 25.46 -9.78 21.61
N GLY A 99 25.79 -8.58 21.12
CA GLY A 99 26.97 -8.33 20.33
C GLY A 99 28.21 -8.37 21.21
N VAL A 100 29.09 -9.33 20.93
CA VAL A 100 30.46 -9.32 21.45
C VAL A 100 31.30 -8.34 20.65
N ASN A 101 31.99 -7.43 21.33
CA ASN A 101 32.98 -6.58 20.70
C ASN A 101 34.26 -7.41 20.45
N LEU A 102 34.49 -7.79 19.19
CA LEU A 102 35.62 -8.64 18.82
C LEU A 102 36.98 -8.02 19.18
N ASP A 103 37.08 -6.69 19.22
CA ASP A 103 38.32 -6.01 19.61
C ASP A 103 38.55 -6.09 21.13
N GLU A 104 37.48 -6.01 21.92
CA GLU A 104 37.53 -6.15 23.39
C GLU A 104 37.80 -7.61 23.79
N GLU A 105 37.14 -8.57 23.12
CA GLU A 105 37.44 -10.00 23.23
C GLU A 105 38.90 -10.29 22.84
N ALA A 106 39.40 -9.73 21.74
CA ALA A 106 40.79 -9.90 21.32
C ALA A 106 41.80 -9.29 22.30
N ALA A 107 41.51 -8.10 22.84
CA ALA A 107 42.33 -7.47 23.88
C ALA A 107 42.33 -8.31 25.16
N ASN A 108 41.18 -8.86 25.57
CA ASN A 108 41.08 -9.78 26.69
C ASN A 108 41.87 -11.07 26.45
N ILE A 109 41.76 -11.67 25.27
CA ILE A 109 42.55 -12.84 24.87
C ILE A 109 44.05 -12.52 24.94
N LEU A 110 44.49 -11.39 24.40
CA LEU A 110 45.90 -10.98 24.46
C LEU A 110 46.38 -10.78 25.91
N ARG A 111 45.54 -10.16 26.75
CA ARG A 111 45.82 -10.00 28.19
C ARG A 111 45.95 -11.35 28.89
N TYR A 112 45.05 -12.29 28.61
CA TYR A 112 45.11 -13.64 29.17
C TYR A 112 46.34 -14.42 28.69
N GLN A 113 46.73 -14.26 27.43
CA GLN A 113 47.97 -14.84 26.89
C GLN A 113 49.21 -14.26 27.59
N GLN A 114 49.27 -12.94 27.79
CA GLN A 114 50.36 -12.30 28.52
C GLN A 114 50.41 -12.75 29.98
N ALA A 115 49.27 -12.82 30.66
CA ALA A 115 49.17 -13.31 32.02
C ALA A 115 49.63 -14.78 32.13
N TYR A 116 49.25 -15.62 31.17
CA TYR A 116 49.70 -17.01 31.09
C TYR A 116 51.22 -17.12 30.89
N GLN A 117 51.80 -16.33 29.98
CA GLN A 117 53.25 -16.29 29.78
C GLN A 117 54.00 -15.81 31.03
N ALA A 118 53.46 -14.80 31.72
CA ALA A 118 54.02 -14.31 32.99
C ALA A 118 53.96 -15.40 34.08
N ALA A 119 52.82 -16.09 34.22
CA ALA A 119 52.66 -17.20 35.15
C ALA A 119 53.63 -18.35 34.84
N ALA A 120 53.79 -18.72 33.57
CA ALA A 120 54.75 -19.73 33.13
C ALA A 120 56.19 -19.35 33.50
N LYS A 121 56.55 -18.06 33.35
CA LYS A 121 57.89 -17.57 33.73
C LYS A 121 58.10 -17.57 35.24
N ILE A 122 57.07 -17.26 36.04
CA ILE A 122 57.12 -17.38 37.51
C ILE A 122 57.34 -18.84 37.92
N ILE A 123 56.60 -19.78 37.32
CA ILE A 123 56.76 -21.21 37.59
C ILE A 123 58.18 -21.68 37.24
N ALA A 124 58.69 -21.32 36.07
CA ALA A 124 60.07 -21.66 35.67
C ALA A 124 61.11 -21.08 36.64
N THR A 125 60.89 -19.86 37.13
CA THR A 125 61.79 -19.23 38.10
C THR A 125 61.71 -19.92 39.46
N ALA A 126 60.52 -20.27 39.92
CA ALA A 126 60.31 -21.02 41.15
C ALA A 126 60.94 -22.42 41.10
N ASP A 127 60.82 -23.13 39.96
CA ASP A 127 61.47 -24.43 39.75
C ASP A 127 63.00 -24.31 39.78
N SER A 128 63.57 -23.29 39.14
CA SER A 128 65.00 -23.00 39.22
C SER A 128 65.48 -22.69 40.64
N LEU A 129 64.70 -21.92 41.41
CA LEU A 129 65.01 -21.63 42.82
C LEU A 129 64.96 -22.90 43.67
N PHE A 130 63.95 -23.75 43.45
CA PHE A 130 63.79 -25.02 44.15
C PHE A 130 64.97 -25.97 43.89
N GLN A 131 65.39 -26.11 42.63
CA GLN A 131 66.56 -26.92 42.26
C GLN A 131 67.86 -26.39 42.87
N THR A 132 68.03 -25.07 42.93
CA THR A 132 69.20 -24.43 43.55
C THR A 132 69.26 -24.72 45.06
N LEU A 133 68.13 -24.62 45.77
CA LEU A 133 68.03 -24.95 47.20
C LEU A 133 68.35 -26.43 47.46
N LEU A 134 67.84 -27.34 46.62
CA LEU A 134 68.15 -28.77 46.71
C LEU A 134 69.64 -29.06 46.51
N GLN A 135 70.29 -28.43 45.53
CA GLN A 135 71.73 -28.61 45.30
C GLN A 135 72.60 -28.05 46.43
N THR A 136 72.14 -26.99 47.12
CA THR A 136 72.89 -26.38 48.22
C THR A 136 72.70 -27.11 49.56
N MET A 137 71.53 -27.71 49.83
CA MET A 137 71.31 -28.54 51.02
C MET A 137 71.71 -30.02 50.85
N GLY A 138 71.83 -30.50 49.61
CA GLY A 138 72.26 -31.87 49.28
C GLY A 138 73.78 -32.11 49.33
N ARG A 139 74.54 -31.18 49.90
CA ARG A 139 75.98 -31.32 50.19
C ARG A 139 76.20 -31.33 51.70
#